data_AF-A0A3D1SRF9-F1
#
_entry.id   AF-A0A3D1SRF9-F1
#
_cell.length_a   1.000
_cell.length_b   1.000
_cell.length_c   1.000
_cell.angle_alpha   90.00
_cell.angle_beta   90.00
_cell.angle_gamma   90.00
#
_symmetry.space_group_name_H-M   'P 1'
#
loop_
_entity.id
_entity.type
_entity.pdbx_description
1 polymer ?
#
loop_
_entity_poly.entity_id
_entity_poly.type
_entity_poly.pdbx_seq_one_letter_code
_entity_poly.pdbx_strand_id
1 'polypeptide(L)'
;MMETKESEQRKKQAAFWLEYSQQLSTAIRYGEALAAAERAVQLDETCTEAWYARGTCQAMLAQYELALAEFEHALALDISYVPAWDG
;
A
#
# COMPACT_ATOMS: atom_id res chain seq x y z
N MET A 1 -3.11 26.42 9.83
CA MET A 1 -3.77 26.24 8.50
C MET A 1 -2.79 25.85 7.37
N MET A 2 -1.47 25.74 7.62
CA MET A 2 -0.49 25.23 6.64
C MET A 2 -0.28 23.71 6.75
N GLU A 3 -0.30 23.16 7.98
CA GLU A 3 -0.14 21.71 8.23
C GLU A 3 -1.21 20.84 7.54
N THR A 4 -2.43 21.37 7.39
CA THR A 4 -3.53 20.66 6.72
C THR A 4 -3.30 20.55 5.21
N LYS A 5 -2.78 21.61 4.57
CA LYS A 5 -2.49 21.61 3.13
C LYS A 5 -1.30 20.70 2.79
N GLU A 6 -0.29 20.68 3.65
CA GLU A 6 0.87 19.80 3.46
C GLU A 6 0.51 18.33 3.69
N SER A 7 -0.32 18.05 4.70
CA SER A 7 -0.88 16.71 4.93
C SER A 7 -1.75 16.24 3.76
N GLU A 8 -2.67 17.08 3.26
CA GLU A 8 -3.48 16.77 2.07
C GLU A 8 -2.63 16.51 0.83
N GLN A 9 -1.56 17.29 0.65
CA GLN A 9 -0.65 17.12 -0.49
C GLN A 9 0.11 15.79 -0.40
N ARG A 10 0.57 15.40 0.80
CA ARG A 10 1.19 14.08 1.02
C ARG A 10 0.23 12.94 0.70
N LYS A 11 -1.03 13.05 1.12
CA LYS A 11 -2.08 12.05 0.82
C LYS A 11 -2.34 11.92 -0.69
N LYS A 12 -2.39 13.03 -1.42
CA LYS A 12 -2.54 12.99 -2.89
C LYS A 12 -1.33 12.34 -3.57
N GLN A 13 -0.12 12.60 -3.08
CA GLN A 13 1.07 11.93 -3.60
C GLN A 13 1.05 10.44 -3.27
N ALA A 14 0.63 10.06 -2.06
CA ALA A 14 0.46 8.66 -1.67
C ALA A 14 -0.51 7.93 -2.62
N ALA A 15 -1.66 8.54 -2.91
CA ALA A 15 -2.65 7.99 -3.85
C ALA A 15 -2.06 7.79 -5.26
N PHE A 16 -1.27 8.74 -5.76
CA PHE A 16 -0.58 8.59 -7.04
C PHE A 16 0.37 7.38 -7.05
N TRP A 17 1.19 7.22 -5.99
CA TRP A 17 2.12 6.09 -5.89
C TRP A 17 1.39 4.75 -5.75
N LEU A 18 0.24 4.73 -5.08
CA LEU A 18 -0.62 3.58 -4.97
C LEU A 18 -1.19 3.16 -6.33
N GLU A 19 -1.78 4.10 -7.09
CA GLU A 19 -2.27 3.84 -8.44
C GLU A 19 -1.15 3.33 -9.36
N TYR A 20 0.04 3.93 -9.25
CA TYR A 20 1.21 3.50 -10.02
C TYR A 20 1.65 2.08 -9.66
N SER A 21 1.64 1.73 -8.36
CA SER A 21 1.89 0.36 -7.90
C SER A 21 0.91 -0.63 -8.51
N GLN A 22 -0.39 -0.31 -8.52
CA GLN A 22 -1.42 -1.21 -9.07
C GLN A 22 -1.25 -1.45 -10.57
N GLN A 23 -0.88 -0.40 -11.32
CA GLN A 23 -0.56 -0.52 -12.75
C GLN A 23 0.66 -1.43 -12.97
N LEU A 24 1.72 -1.26 -12.18
CA LEU A 24 2.92 -2.11 -12.25
C LEU A 24 2.62 -3.56 -11.86
N SER A 25 1.81 -3.80 -10.84
CA SER A 25 1.35 -5.14 -10.45
C SER A 25 0.55 -5.82 -11.55
N THR A 26 -0.32 -5.08 -12.24
CA THR A 26 -1.08 -5.59 -13.40
C THR A 26 -0.15 -5.94 -14.56
N ALA A 27 0.98 -5.24 -14.69
CA ALA A 27 2.04 -5.56 -15.64
C ALA A 27 3.02 -6.65 -15.15
N ILE A 28 2.76 -7.31 -14.01
CA ILE A 28 3.60 -8.37 -13.42
C ILE A 28 5.01 -7.86 -13.04
N ARG A 29 5.17 -6.53 -12.87
CA ARG A 29 6.43 -5.88 -12.47
C ARG A 29 6.49 -5.73 -10.95
N TYR A 30 6.36 -6.85 -10.24
CA TYR A 30 6.11 -6.84 -8.79
C TYR A 30 7.20 -6.15 -7.95
N GLY A 31 8.47 -6.20 -8.37
CA GLY A 31 9.55 -5.49 -7.66
C GLY A 31 9.43 -3.97 -7.75
N GLU A 32 9.00 -3.44 -8.89
CA GLU A 32 8.78 -2.01 -9.06
C GLU A 32 7.47 -1.56 -8.43
N ALA A 33 6.44 -2.42 -8.51
CA ALA A 33 5.18 -2.20 -7.81
C ALA A 33 5.42 -2.12 -6.29
N LEU A 34 6.24 -3.00 -5.73
CA LEU A 34 6.62 -2.97 -4.32
C LEU A 34 7.26 -1.62 -3.94
N ALA A 35 8.22 -1.13 -4.71
CA ALA A 35 8.85 0.17 -4.46
C ALA A 35 7.84 1.34 -4.53
N ALA A 36 6.88 1.28 -5.44
CA ALA A 36 5.80 2.27 -5.53
C ALA A 36 4.86 2.20 -4.30
N ALA A 37 4.45 1.01 -3.88
CA ALA A 37 3.63 0.80 -2.68
C ALA A 37 4.35 1.26 -1.40
N GLU A 38 5.64 0.97 -1.25
CA GLU A 38 6.46 1.48 -0.14
C GLU A 38 6.46 3.00 -0.10
N ARG A 39 6.54 3.66 -1.27
CA ARG A 39 6.50 5.11 -1.34
C ARG A 39 5.13 5.66 -0.94
N ALA A 40 4.04 4.99 -1.31
CA ALA A 40 2.69 5.36 -0.88
C ALA A 40 2.56 5.27 0.65
N VAL A 41 3.02 4.18 1.26
CA VAL A 41 3.02 3.99 2.73
C VAL A 41 3.83 5.06 3.45
N GLN A 42 5.03 5.41 2.95
CA GLN A 42 5.85 6.47 3.55
C GLN A 42 5.22 7.87 3.50
N LEU A 43 4.33 8.11 2.54
CA LEU A 43 3.66 9.39 2.36
C LEU A 43 2.35 9.46 3.16
N ASP A 44 1.66 8.33 3.30
CA ASP A 44 0.47 8.18 4.11
C ASP A 44 0.43 6.80 4.80
N GLU A 45 0.97 6.75 6.01
CA GLU A 45 0.98 5.54 6.84
C GLU A 45 -0.43 5.11 7.27
N THR A 46 -1.44 5.98 7.12
CA THR A 46 -2.84 5.67 7.46
C THR A 46 -3.63 5.10 6.27
N CYS A 47 -3.01 4.99 5.09
CA CYS A 47 -3.65 4.48 3.89
C CYS A 47 -3.65 2.94 3.88
N THR A 48 -4.72 2.33 4.36
CA THR A 48 -4.88 0.87 4.40
C THR A 48 -4.63 0.18 3.05
N GLU A 49 -5.08 0.79 1.95
CA GLU A 49 -4.90 0.25 0.60
C GLU A 49 -3.42 0.21 0.17
N ALA A 50 -2.59 1.15 0.65
CA ALA A 50 -1.15 1.14 0.38
C ALA A 50 -0.43 -0.02 1.10
N TRP A 51 -0.82 -0.31 2.35
CA TRP A 51 -0.32 -1.47 3.09
C TRP A 51 -0.73 -2.78 2.41
N TYR A 52 -2.00 -2.88 2.00
CA TYR A 52 -2.50 -4.04 1.26
C TYR A 52 -1.81 -4.24 -0.09
N ALA A 53 -1.59 -3.17 -0.85
CA ALA A 53 -0.86 -3.23 -2.12
C ALA A 53 0.60 -3.69 -1.90
N ARG A 54 1.25 -3.20 -0.84
CA ARG A 54 2.61 -3.62 -0.45
C ARG A 54 2.67 -5.12 -0.12
N GLY A 55 1.76 -5.60 0.73
CA GLY A 55 1.64 -7.01 1.08
C GLY A 55 1.37 -7.90 -0.13
N THR A 56 0.47 -7.45 -1.03
CA THR A 56 0.18 -8.16 -2.29
C THR A 56 1.44 -8.29 -3.16
N CYS A 57 2.20 -7.22 -3.33
CA CYS A 57 3.45 -7.26 -4.12
C CYS A 57 4.48 -8.21 -3.49
N GLN A 58 4.63 -8.21 -2.17
CA GLN A 58 5.50 -9.14 -1.46
C GLN A 58 5.06 -10.60 -1.63
N ALA A 59 3.76 -10.89 -1.55
CA ALA A 59 3.22 -12.22 -1.80
C ALA A 59 3.52 -12.71 -3.22
N MET A 60 3.38 -11.84 -4.23
CA MET A 60 3.73 -12.15 -5.62
C MET A 60 5.24 -12.35 -5.84
N LEU A 61 6.08 -11.81 -4.96
CA LEU A 61 7.53 -12.03 -4.90
C LEU A 61 7.93 -13.21 -3.99
N ALA A 62 6.97 -14.01 -3.53
CA ALA A 62 7.16 -15.13 -2.62
C ALA A 62 7.75 -14.77 -1.24
N GLN A 63 7.54 -13.53 -0.79
CA GLN A 63 7.94 -13.03 0.53
C GLN A 63 6.74 -13.11 1.48
N TYR A 64 6.26 -14.32 1.75
CA TYR A 64 4.97 -14.54 2.40
C TYR A 64 4.91 -14.07 3.85
N GLU A 65 6.00 -14.21 4.61
CA GLU A 65 6.07 -13.78 6.01
C GLU A 65 5.95 -12.26 6.13
N LEU A 66 6.58 -11.53 5.20
CA LEU A 66 6.45 -10.07 5.14
C LEU A 66 5.03 -9.70 4.71
N ALA A 67 4.50 -10.33 3.67
CA ALA A 67 3.15 -10.05 3.18
C ALA A 67 2.09 -10.24 4.27
N LEU A 68 2.19 -11.29 5.09
CA LEU A 68 1.28 -11.52 6.20
C LEU A 68 1.33 -10.39 7.22
N ALA A 69 2.53 -9.94 7.61
CA ALA A 69 2.69 -8.82 8.54
C ALA A 69 2.09 -7.51 7.97
N GLU A 70 2.21 -7.29 6.66
CA GLU A 70 1.59 -6.15 5.98
C GLU A 70 0.06 -6.22 6.02
N PHE A 71 -0.53 -7.39 5.79
CA PHE A 71 -1.98 -7.58 5.86
C PHE A 71 -2.52 -7.42 7.28
N GLU A 72 -1.80 -7.93 8.28
CA GLU A 72 -2.14 -7.70 9.69
C GLU A 72 -2.11 -6.20 10.05
N HIS A 73 -1.12 -5.46 9.54
CA HIS A 73 -1.08 -4.01 9.69
C HIS A 73 -2.25 -3.30 9.01
N ALA A 74 -2.62 -3.71 7.80
CA ALA A 74 -3.77 -3.15 7.09
C ALA A 74 -5.07 -3.38 7.88
N LEU A 75 -5.28 -4.59 8.41
CA LEU A 75 -6.42 -4.93 9.26
C LEU A 75 -6.42 -4.17 10.60
N ALA A 76 -5.25 -3.88 11.16
CA ALA A 76 -5.15 -3.06 12.38
C ALA A 76 -5.55 -1.60 12.14
N LEU A 77 -5.33 -1.07 10.92
CA LEU A 77 -5.75 0.27 10.52
C LEU A 77 -7.25 0.33 10.20
N ASP A 78 -7.75 -0.66 9.47
CA ASP A 78 -9.18 -0.81 9.18
C ASP A 78 -9.57 -2.29 9.20
N ILE A 79 -10.17 -2.70 10.31
CA ILE A 79 -10.61 -4.08 10.54
C ILE A 79 -11.70 -4.52 9.54
N SER A 80 -12.39 -3.56 8.92
CA SER A 80 -13.44 -3.80 7.93
C SER A 80 -12.94 -3.83 6.49
N TYR A 81 -11.62 -3.70 6.28
CA TYR A 81 -11.02 -3.67 4.94
C TYR A 81 -11.17 -5.03 4.24
N VAL A 82 -12.23 -5.14 3.45
CA VAL A 82 -12.72 -6.37 2.80
C VAL A 82 -11.65 -7.09 1.94
N PRO A 83 -10.77 -6.40 1.18
CA PRO A 83 -9.77 -7.09 0.37
C PRO A 83 -8.75 -7.91 1.17
N ALA A 84 -8.49 -7.58 2.44
CA ALA A 84 -7.55 -8.33 3.28
C ALA A 84 -8.11 -9.69 3.77
N TRP A 85 -9.42 -9.92 3.62
CA TRP A 85 -10.08 -11.17 4.03
C TRP A 85 -10.24 -12.18 2.89
N ASP A 86 -10.11 -11.74 1.63
CA ASP A 86 -10.13 -12.61 0.45
C ASP A 86 -8.73 -13.24 0.27
N GLY A 87 -8.46 -14.26 1.10
CA GLY A 87 -7.34 -15.20 0.97
C GLY A 87 -7.78 -16.52 0.37
#